data_AF-A0AAW0Y954-F1
#
_entry.id   AF-A0AAW0Y954-F1
#
_cell.length_a   1.000
_cell.length_b   1.000
_cell.length_c   1.000
_cell.angle_alpha   90.00
_cell.angle_beta   90.00
_cell.angle_gamma   90.00
#
_symmetry.space_group_name_H-M   'P 1'
#
loop_
_entity.id
_entity.type
_entity.pdbx_description
1 polymer ?
#
loop_
_entity_poly.entity_id
_entity_poly.type
_entity_poly.pdbx_seq_one_letter_code
_entity_poly.pdbx_strand_id
1 'polypeptide(L)'
;MPLLHSSYLSNWYVVASRTPTKCIYVIKNSQRYLSSAQVTTALRPFYFLVHPDLFGRHPRAQHVNDSSLKVLNSHLDSLINHEKPRPVSLRFYVKNKKMQGILSTVALQLNKTSARDTVHGILREFDLPTKYVDSLPETLHQPDRKVTYHRPFNDFTRNFSPEEELCMTRRENLYTWLIKNMGEAERRLAVSEPIRQDIVRLRSWLIDELNLTKLSWQRGLGTTHLRGCLQGLTALTTHHQEIKEILQGRAVHFGSETGVSLEGNM
;
A
#
# COMPACT_ATOMS: atom_id res chain seq x y z
N MET A 1 -21.84 -50.66 49.35
CA MET A 1 -21.77 -51.77 48.37
C MET A 1 -22.40 -51.29 47.08
N PRO A 2 -21.75 -51.25 45.89
CA PRO A 2 -20.36 -50.94 45.48
C PRO A 2 -20.29 -49.51 44.85
N LEU A 3 -19.22 -48.72 45.02
CA LEU A 3 -17.94 -48.62 44.28
C LEU A 3 -18.00 -47.95 42.89
N LEU A 4 -17.39 -46.75 42.85
CA LEU A 4 -16.81 -46.07 41.69
C LEU A 4 -15.85 -47.00 40.91
N HIS A 5 -15.86 -46.92 39.58
CA HIS A 5 -14.59 -46.85 38.85
C HIS A 5 -14.71 -46.20 37.46
N SER A 6 -13.76 -45.31 37.22
CA SER A 6 -13.40 -44.62 36.00
C SER A 6 -12.80 -45.57 34.95
N SER A 7 -13.08 -45.35 33.67
CA SER A 7 -12.16 -45.73 32.58
C SER A 7 -12.34 -44.86 31.31
N TYR A 8 -11.43 -43.92 31.17
CA TYR A 8 -10.68 -43.55 29.96
C TYR A 8 -11.31 -43.82 28.58
N LEU A 9 -11.71 -42.74 27.90
CA LEU A 9 -11.67 -42.65 26.44
C LEU A 9 -10.57 -41.64 26.07
N SER A 10 -9.43 -42.18 25.66
CA SER A 10 -8.29 -41.46 25.10
C SER A 10 -8.68 -40.88 23.73
N ASN A 11 -8.76 -39.55 23.67
CA ASN A 11 -8.86 -38.83 22.40
C ASN A 11 -7.52 -38.96 21.66
N TRP A 12 -7.59 -39.55 20.48
CA TRP A 12 -6.50 -39.67 19.52
C TRP A 12 -6.11 -38.28 19.02
N TYR A 13 -4.95 -37.76 19.43
CA TYR A 13 -4.29 -36.66 18.72
C TYR A 13 -3.36 -37.27 17.68
N VAL A 14 -3.80 -37.24 16.41
CA VAL A 14 -2.92 -37.47 15.25
C VAL A 14 -2.06 -36.22 15.08
N VAL A 15 -0.82 -36.27 15.57
CA VAL A 15 0.22 -35.29 15.20
C VAL A 15 0.63 -35.60 13.77
N ALA A 16 0.05 -34.89 12.80
CA ALA A 16 0.47 -34.94 11.42
C ALA A 16 1.84 -34.26 11.28
N SER A 17 2.91 -35.04 11.32
CA SER A 17 4.27 -34.61 10.98
C SER A 17 4.34 -34.27 9.48
N ARG A 18 4.14 -32.99 9.14
CA ARG A 18 4.38 -32.49 7.78
C ARG A 18 5.89 -32.38 7.57
N THR A 19 6.40 -33.17 6.64
CA THR A 19 7.78 -33.11 6.17
C THR A 19 8.05 -31.74 5.53
N PRO A 20 9.19 -31.08 5.83
CA PRO A 20 9.52 -29.80 5.21
C PRO A 20 9.95 -30.05 3.77
N THR A 21 9.09 -29.68 2.83
CA THR A 21 9.44 -29.61 1.41
C THR A 21 10.56 -28.58 1.27
N LYS A 22 11.73 -29.02 0.78
CA LYS A 22 12.88 -28.14 0.52
C LYS A 22 12.44 -27.01 -0.42
N CYS A 23 12.23 -25.83 0.14
CA CYS A 23 12.05 -24.62 -0.66
C CYS A 23 13.44 -24.14 -1.09
N ILE A 24 13.80 -24.45 -2.34
CA ILE A 24 14.96 -23.84 -2.98
C ILE A 24 14.52 -22.46 -3.44
N TYR A 25 14.89 -21.42 -2.68
CA TYR A 25 14.74 -20.04 -3.14
C TYR A 25 16.08 -19.53 -3.67
N VAL A 26 16.07 -19.12 -4.93
CA VAL A 26 17.11 -18.30 -5.53
C VAL A 26 17.00 -16.91 -4.90
N ILE A 27 18.02 -16.51 -4.14
CA ILE A 27 18.17 -15.14 -3.67
C ILE A 27 18.20 -14.25 -4.91
N LYS A 28 17.14 -13.49 -5.15
CA LYS A 28 17.20 -12.40 -6.14
C LYS A 28 18.12 -11.35 -5.56
N ASN A 29 19.36 -11.36 -6.04
CA ASN A 29 20.32 -10.28 -5.83
C ASN A 29 19.60 -8.94 -6.00
N SER A 30 19.82 -8.02 -5.06
CA SER A 30 19.43 -6.62 -5.19
C SER A 30 20.19 -6.02 -6.38
N GLN A 31 19.63 -6.18 -7.58
CA GLN A 31 20.01 -5.41 -8.75
C GLN A 31 19.70 -3.95 -8.41
N ARG A 32 20.72 -3.09 -8.40
CA ARG A 32 20.47 -1.64 -8.38
C ARG A 32 19.64 -1.31 -9.62
N TYR A 33 18.37 -0.97 -9.42
CA TYR A 33 17.49 -0.53 -10.49
C TYR A 33 17.98 0.81 -11.04
N LEU A 34 17.76 1.05 -12.34
CA LEU A 34 18.11 2.34 -12.95
C LEU A 34 17.35 3.47 -12.26
N SER A 35 18.05 4.56 -11.92
CA SER A 35 17.39 5.76 -11.40
C SER A 35 16.66 6.50 -12.53
N SER A 36 15.63 7.29 -12.18
CA SER A 36 14.89 8.11 -13.14
C SER A 36 15.83 8.99 -13.99
N ALA A 37 16.82 9.64 -13.37
CA ALA A 37 17.81 10.45 -14.09
C ALA A 37 18.65 9.64 -15.10
N GLN A 38 19.02 8.41 -14.77
CA GLN A 38 19.76 7.52 -15.68
C GLN A 38 18.89 7.09 -16.86
N VAL A 39 17.61 6.78 -16.61
CA VAL A 39 16.64 6.44 -17.66
C VAL A 39 16.46 7.61 -18.62
N THR A 40 16.23 8.83 -18.12
CA THR A 40 16.08 10.02 -18.96
C THR A 40 17.34 10.31 -19.78
N THR A 41 18.52 10.16 -19.18
CA THR A 41 19.80 10.37 -19.87
C THR A 41 20.00 9.35 -20.99
N ALA A 42 19.68 8.08 -20.73
CA ALA A 42 19.78 7.00 -21.72
C ALA A 42 18.79 7.19 -22.89
N LEU A 43 17.57 7.63 -22.61
CA LEU A 43 16.50 7.80 -23.61
C LEU A 43 16.54 9.14 -24.34
N ARG A 44 17.42 10.09 -23.96
CA ARG A 44 17.52 11.40 -24.62
C ARG A 44 17.67 11.31 -26.15
N PRO A 45 18.50 10.43 -26.74
CA PRO A 45 18.56 10.26 -28.20
C PRO A 45 17.24 9.80 -28.81
N PHE A 46 16.47 8.97 -28.09
CA PHE A 46 15.14 8.54 -28.49
C PHE A 46 14.13 9.69 -28.46
N TYR A 47 14.09 10.47 -27.38
CA TYR A 47 13.18 11.62 -27.28
C TYR A 47 13.42 12.62 -28.41
N PHE A 48 14.68 12.87 -28.79
CA PHE A 48 15.01 13.71 -29.94
C PHE A 48 14.55 13.16 -31.31
N LEU A 49 14.22 11.88 -31.43
CA LEU A 49 13.68 11.32 -32.67
C LEU A 49 12.15 11.40 -32.74
N VAL A 50 11.48 11.21 -31.61
CA VAL A 50 10.01 11.08 -31.57
C VAL A 50 9.29 12.29 -31.01
N HIS A 51 10.01 13.34 -30.58
CA HIS A 51 9.40 14.51 -29.92
C HIS A 51 8.27 15.14 -30.78
N PRO A 52 7.08 15.40 -30.22
CA PRO A 52 5.93 15.92 -30.97
C PRO A 52 6.24 17.21 -31.75
N ASP A 53 7.06 18.11 -31.20
CA ASP A 53 7.42 19.39 -31.83
C ASP A 53 8.12 19.22 -33.19
N LEU A 54 8.76 18.08 -33.43
CA LEU A 54 9.39 17.79 -34.70
C LEU A 54 8.35 17.53 -35.81
N PHE A 55 7.09 17.29 -35.46
CA PHE A 55 6.03 16.87 -36.37
C PHE A 55 4.97 17.94 -36.61
N GLY A 56 5.28 19.24 -36.45
CA GLY A 56 4.30 20.32 -36.68
C GLY A 56 3.66 20.35 -38.09
N ARG A 57 4.31 19.78 -39.11
CA ARG A 57 3.72 19.59 -40.46
C ARG A 57 2.80 18.36 -40.60
N HIS A 58 2.74 17.50 -39.59
CA HIS A 58 1.98 16.25 -39.56
C HIS A 58 1.20 16.12 -38.24
N PRO A 59 0.03 16.77 -38.10
CA PRO A 59 -0.73 16.82 -36.84
C PRO A 59 -1.09 15.43 -36.31
N ARG A 60 -1.38 14.47 -37.21
CA ARG A 60 -1.68 13.08 -36.84
C ARG A 60 -0.47 12.38 -36.21
N ALA A 61 0.72 12.57 -36.75
CA ALA A 61 1.95 11.97 -36.22
C ALA A 61 2.33 12.60 -34.87
N GLN A 62 2.16 13.92 -34.76
CA GLN A 62 2.36 14.66 -33.51
C GLN A 62 1.47 14.13 -32.38
N HIS A 63 0.17 13.97 -32.65
CA HIS A 63 -0.79 13.48 -31.65
C HIS A 63 -0.51 12.03 -31.20
N VAL A 64 -0.16 11.14 -32.14
CA VAL A 64 0.16 9.75 -31.82
C VAL A 64 1.46 9.64 -31.02
N ASN A 65 2.48 10.44 -31.36
CA ASN A 65 3.73 10.46 -30.61
C ASN A 65 3.54 11.03 -29.20
N ASP A 66 2.78 12.12 -29.04
CA ASP A 66 2.47 12.69 -27.72
C ASP A 66 1.74 11.69 -26.82
N SER A 67 0.68 11.07 -27.35
CA SER A 67 -0.08 10.04 -26.63
C SER A 67 0.79 8.84 -26.26
N SER A 68 1.62 8.36 -27.19
CA SER A 68 2.51 7.21 -26.95
C SER A 68 3.64 7.53 -25.97
N LEU A 69 4.19 8.75 -25.99
CA LEU A 69 5.19 9.21 -25.02
C LEU A 69 4.63 9.29 -23.61
N LYS A 70 3.40 9.79 -23.44
CA LYS A 70 2.71 9.82 -22.14
C LYS A 70 2.56 8.42 -21.54
N VAL A 71 2.11 7.46 -22.36
CA VAL A 71 1.94 6.06 -21.92
C VAL A 71 3.30 5.40 -21.64
N LEU A 72 4.32 5.66 -22.47
CA LEU A 72 5.67 5.16 -22.25
C LEU A 72 6.26 5.66 -20.92
N ASN A 73 6.17 6.97 -20.66
CA ASN A 73 6.72 7.57 -19.45
C ASN A 73 6.01 7.03 -18.20
N SER A 74 4.67 6.95 -18.22
CA SER A 74 3.91 6.33 -17.14
C SER A 74 4.32 4.87 -16.90
N HIS A 75 4.55 4.09 -17.96
CA HIS A 75 5.03 2.71 -17.84
C HIS A 75 6.44 2.63 -17.23
N LEU A 76 7.35 3.54 -17.62
CA LEU A 76 8.70 3.61 -17.05
C LEU A 76 8.69 4.02 -15.58
N ASP A 77 7.85 4.99 -15.21
CA ASP A 77 7.69 5.42 -13.82
C ASP A 77 7.19 4.28 -12.93
N SER A 78 6.20 3.50 -13.38
CA SER A 78 5.78 2.29 -12.69
C SER A 78 6.93 1.28 -12.52
N LEU A 79 7.76 1.07 -13.55
CA LEU A 79 8.92 0.17 -13.45
C LEU A 79 10.00 0.68 -12.46
N ILE A 80 10.24 2.00 -12.44
CA ILE A 80 11.18 2.64 -11.51
C ILE A 80 10.66 2.53 -10.06
N ASN A 81 9.35 2.69 -9.86
CA ASN A 81 8.67 2.58 -8.56
C ASN A 81 8.39 1.12 -8.12
N HIS A 82 8.98 0.13 -8.79
CA HIS A 82 8.82 -1.30 -8.52
C HIS A 82 7.39 -1.85 -8.67
N GLU A 83 6.55 -1.14 -9.42
CA GLU A 83 5.24 -1.61 -9.82
C GLU A 83 5.34 -2.47 -11.08
N LYS A 84 4.33 -3.32 -11.32
CA LYS A 84 4.26 -4.17 -12.50
C LYS A 84 3.21 -3.62 -13.47
N PRO A 85 3.60 -2.74 -14.42
CA PRO A 85 2.67 -2.23 -15.40
C PRO A 85 2.21 -3.36 -16.33
N ARG A 86 1.01 -3.20 -16.89
CA ARG A 86 0.47 -4.13 -17.90
C ARG A 86 1.28 -4.00 -19.19
N PRO A 87 1.46 -5.09 -19.96
CA PRO A 87 2.12 -5.00 -21.25
C PRO A 87 1.38 -4.05 -22.20
N VAL A 88 2.11 -3.15 -22.87
CA VAL A 88 1.53 -2.16 -23.79
C VAL A 88 2.25 -2.18 -25.13
N SER A 89 1.48 -2.09 -26.21
CA SER A 89 2.00 -1.86 -27.56
C SER A 89 1.83 -0.40 -27.95
N LEU A 90 2.94 0.28 -28.25
CA LEU A 90 2.98 1.69 -28.63
C LEU A 90 3.40 1.84 -30.09
N ARG A 91 3.02 2.96 -30.72
CA ARG A 91 3.40 3.28 -32.10
C ARG A 91 4.01 4.66 -32.15
N PHE A 92 5.18 4.76 -32.77
CA PHE A 92 5.89 6.03 -32.95
C PHE A 92 6.12 6.30 -34.43
N TYR A 93 5.96 7.56 -34.81
CA TYR A 93 6.41 8.08 -36.09
C TYR A 93 7.81 8.66 -35.94
N VAL A 94 8.69 8.30 -36.87
CA VAL A 94 10.08 8.77 -36.93
C VAL A 94 10.33 9.35 -38.32
N LYS A 95 11.02 10.49 -38.39
CA LYS A 95 11.46 11.08 -39.67
C LYS A 95 12.64 10.30 -40.21
N ASN A 96 12.51 9.79 -41.44
CA ASN A 96 13.64 9.18 -42.12
C ASN A 96 14.65 10.27 -42.54
N LYS A 97 15.91 10.15 -42.10
CA LYS A 97 16.98 11.09 -42.46
C LYS A 97 17.39 11.02 -43.94
N LYS A 98 17.12 9.89 -44.61
CA LYS A 98 17.54 9.63 -46.00
C LYS A 98 16.52 10.13 -47.03
N MET A 99 15.23 10.13 -46.71
CA MET A 99 14.13 10.52 -47.61
C MET A 99 13.27 11.58 -46.94
N GLN A 100 13.57 12.85 -47.21
CA GLN A 100 12.83 13.98 -46.63
C GLN A 100 11.34 13.87 -46.98
N GLY A 101 10.48 13.70 -45.97
CA GLY A 101 9.03 13.67 -46.11
C GLY A 101 8.36 12.31 -45.83
N ILE A 102 9.11 11.20 -45.82
CA ILE A 102 8.55 9.88 -45.50
C ILE A 102 8.67 9.62 -44.00
N LEU A 103 7.52 9.40 -43.36
CA LEU A 103 7.43 9.01 -41.95
C LEU A 103 7.48 7.49 -41.84
N SER A 104 8.45 6.98 -41.09
CA SER A 104 8.51 5.57 -40.72
C SER A 104 7.70 5.36 -39.44
N THR A 105 6.90 4.28 -39.41
CA THR A 105 6.18 3.88 -38.20
C THR A 105 6.92 2.73 -37.54
N VAL A 106 7.26 2.89 -36.27
CA VAL A 106 7.92 1.87 -35.45
C VAL A 106 6.95 1.44 -34.35
N ALA A 107 6.71 0.13 -34.23
CA ALA A 107 5.87 -0.44 -33.19
C ALA A 107 6.76 -0.93 -32.04
N LEU A 108 6.50 -0.44 -30.83
CA LEU A 108 7.26 -0.77 -29.64
C LEU A 108 6.43 -1.64 -28.70
N GLN A 109 6.97 -2.78 -28.29
CA GLN A 109 6.31 -3.68 -27.34
C GLN A 109 6.96 -3.55 -25.95
N LEU A 110 6.20 -3.05 -24.98
CA LEU A 110 6.61 -2.93 -23.58
C LEU A 110 6.08 -4.13 -22.80
N ASN A 111 6.84 -5.24 -22.79
CA ASN A 111 6.48 -6.48 -22.09
C ASN A 111 7.48 -6.87 -20.99
N LYS A 112 8.50 -6.06 -20.78
CA LYS A 112 9.63 -6.37 -19.91
C LYS A 112 9.39 -5.90 -18.49
N THR A 113 9.96 -6.63 -17.53
CA THR A 113 9.72 -6.43 -16.09
C THR A 113 10.75 -5.54 -15.41
N SER A 114 11.88 -5.25 -16.06
CA SER A 114 12.92 -4.38 -15.54
C SER A 114 13.00 -3.08 -16.35
N ALA A 115 13.25 -1.96 -15.66
CA ALA A 115 13.46 -0.67 -16.30
C ALA A 115 14.66 -0.72 -17.27
N ARG A 116 15.74 -1.42 -16.90
CA ARG A 116 16.95 -1.56 -17.73
C ARG A 116 16.68 -2.27 -19.05
N ASP A 117 16.03 -3.43 -19.00
CA ASP A 117 15.76 -4.21 -20.21
C ASP A 117 14.76 -3.48 -21.11
N THR A 118 13.83 -2.73 -20.52
CA THR A 118 12.88 -1.89 -21.24
C THR A 118 13.59 -0.78 -22.00
N VAL A 119 14.45 0.01 -21.33
CA VAL A 119 15.26 1.06 -21.97
C VAL A 119 16.14 0.47 -23.07
N HIS A 120 16.80 -0.66 -22.80
CA HIS A 120 17.64 -1.32 -23.79
C HIS A 120 16.83 -1.87 -24.99
N GLY A 121 15.60 -2.32 -24.76
CA GLY A 121 14.67 -2.72 -25.82
C GLY A 121 14.28 -1.54 -26.71
N ILE A 122 13.97 -0.39 -26.10
CA ILE A 122 13.64 0.84 -26.83
C ILE A 122 14.82 1.29 -27.69
N LEU A 123 16.03 1.36 -27.12
CA LEU A 123 17.20 1.82 -27.87
C LEU A 123 17.50 0.89 -29.07
N ARG A 124 17.35 -0.43 -28.91
CA ARG A 124 17.52 -1.38 -30.02
C ARG A 124 16.46 -1.22 -31.10
N GLU A 125 15.19 -1.05 -30.74
CA GLU A 125 14.09 -0.93 -31.72
C GLU A 125 14.20 0.34 -32.60
N PHE A 126 14.91 1.37 -32.11
CA PHE A 126 15.13 2.63 -32.82
C PHE A 126 16.57 2.76 -33.39
N ASP A 127 17.34 1.67 -33.44
CA ASP A 127 18.73 1.65 -33.90
C ASP A 127 19.64 2.68 -33.20
N LEU A 128 19.44 2.88 -31.90
CA LEU A 128 20.17 3.83 -31.07
C LEU A 128 21.30 3.18 -30.25
N PRO A 129 22.35 3.94 -29.89
CA PRO A 129 23.48 3.40 -29.14
C PRO A 129 23.09 3.01 -27.70
N THR A 130 23.42 1.79 -27.28
CA THR A 130 23.20 1.27 -25.91
C THR A 130 24.38 1.47 -24.96
N LYS A 131 25.51 2.00 -25.46
CA LYS A 131 26.79 2.12 -24.74
C LYS A 131 26.65 2.70 -23.32
N TYR A 132 25.77 3.70 -23.14
CA TYR A 132 25.52 4.29 -21.83
C TYR A 132 24.88 3.30 -20.85
N VAL A 133 23.85 2.58 -21.26
CA VAL A 133 23.13 1.60 -20.41
C VAL A 133 24.02 0.40 -20.08
N ASP A 134 24.88 0.00 -21.01
CA ASP A 134 25.83 -1.11 -20.85
C ASP A 134 26.94 -0.77 -19.85
N SER A 135 27.36 0.50 -19.81
CA SER A 135 28.39 1.00 -18.88
C SER A 135 27.91 1.15 -17.42
N LEU A 136 26.60 1.09 -17.17
CA LEU A 136 26.05 1.23 -15.83
C LEU A 136 26.26 -0.06 -15.03
N PRO A 137 26.70 0.04 -13.75
CA PRO A 137 27.06 -1.12 -12.95
C PRO A 137 25.85 -2.02 -12.70
N GLU A 138 25.88 -3.23 -13.26
CA GLU A 138 24.98 -4.31 -12.88
C GLU A 138 25.47 -4.89 -11.57
N THR A 139 25.20 -4.18 -10.47
CA THR A 139 25.61 -4.70 -9.16
C THR A 139 24.72 -5.89 -8.81
N LEU A 140 25.12 -7.09 -9.24
CA LEU A 140 24.78 -8.34 -8.60
C LEU A 140 25.54 -8.37 -7.28
N HIS A 141 25.02 -7.68 -6.26
CA HIS A 141 25.50 -7.84 -4.90
C HIS A 141 25.17 -9.27 -4.46
N GLN A 142 26.03 -10.22 -4.79
CA GLN A 142 26.16 -11.43 -4.00
C GLN A 142 26.90 -11.00 -2.73
N PRO A 143 26.32 -11.20 -1.53
CA PRO A 143 27.07 -10.96 -0.32
C PRO A 143 28.33 -11.82 -0.32
N ASP A 144 29.50 -11.25 -0.03
CA ASP A 144 30.82 -11.92 -0.03
C ASP A 144 30.86 -13.18 0.84
N ARG A 145 29.88 -13.33 1.75
CA ARG A 145 29.67 -14.53 2.54
C ARG A 145 28.19 -14.91 2.51
N LYS A 146 27.93 -16.20 2.27
CA LYS A 146 26.60 -16.79 2.47
C LYS A 146 26.26 -16.70 3.96
N VAL A 147 25.41 -15.75 4.33
CA VAL A 147 24.89 -15.63 5.70
C VAL A 147 24.13 -16.93 6.00
N THR A 148 24.71 -17.75 6.87
CA THR A 148 24.10 -18.99 7.31
C THR A 148 23.46 -18.70 8.65
N TYR A 149 22.14 -18.53 8.66
CA TYR A 149 21.40 -18.39 9.91
C TYR A 149 21.39 -19.75 10.61
N HIS A 150 22.16 -19.86 11.69
CA HIS A 150 22.15 -21.05 12.52
C HIS A 150 20.85 -21.06 13.34
N ARG A 151 19.91 -21.92 12.92
CA ARG A 151 18.61 -22.18 13.57
C ARG A 151 18.62 -22.16 15.12
N PRO A 152 19.59 -22.75 15.84
CA PRO A 152 19.54 -22.74 17.30
C PRO A 152 19.72 -21.35 17.96
N PHE A 153 20.29 -20.35 17.28
CA PHE A 153 20.44 -19.00 17.83
C PHE A 153 19.15 -18.16 17.72
N ASN A 154 18.37 -18.36 16.65
CA ASN A 154 17.12 -17.64 16.41
C ASN A 154 15.97 -18.15 17.29
N ASP A 155 15.94 -19.45 17.60
CA ASP A 155 14.94 -20.04 18.50
C ASP A 155 15.07 -19.49 19.94
N PHE A 156 16.29 -19.17 20.39
CA PHE A 156 16.53 -18.65 21.75
C PHE A 156 16.21 -17.16 21.89
N THR A 157 16.41 -16.38 20.83
CA THR A 157 16.18 -14.92 20.83
C THR A 157 14.76 -14.53 20.42
N ARG A 158 13.95 -15.49 19.93
CA ARG A 158 12.62 -15.25 19.33
C ARG A 158 12.64 -14.22 18.18
N ASN A 159 13.82 -13.96 17.64
CA ASN A 159 14.04 -13.13 16.47
C ASN A 159 14.05 -14.07 15.27
N PHE A 160 12.92 -14.12 14.57
CA PHE A 160 12.84 -14.80 13.29
C PHE A 160 13.82 -14.16 12.31
N SER A 161 14.47 -14.96 11.47
CA SER A 161 15.25 -14.37 10.39
C SER A 161 14.28 -13.62 9.45
N PRO A 162 14.69 -12.52 8.81
CA PRO A 162 13.82 -11.80 7.84
C PRO A 162 13.26 -12.73 6.76
N GLU A 163 14.01 -13.80 6.42
CA GLU A 163 13.58 -14.82 5.46
C GLU A 163 12.48 -15.74 6.01
N GLU A 164 12.46 -16.04 7.31
CA GLU A 164 11.40 -16.80 7.98
C GLU A 164 10.14 -15.95 8.18
N GLU A 165 10.28 -14.67 8.50
CA GLU A 165 9.17 -13.71 8.65
C GLU A 165 8.43 -13.48 7.31
N LEU A 166 9.17 -13.40 6.21
CA LEU A 166 8.60 -13.33 4.85
C LEU A 166 7.96 -14.65 4.39
N CYS A 167 8.54 -15.80 4.74
CA CYS A 167 7.96 -17.12 4.40
C CYS A 167 6.68 -17.44 5.18
N MET A 168 6.62 -17.01 6.45
CA MET A 168 5.42 -17.08 7.29
C MET A 168 4.33 -16.13 6.78
N THR A 169 4.73 -15.02 6.17
CA THR A 169 3.82 -14.14 5.40
C THR A 169 3.52 -14.77 4.03
N ARG A 170 2.90 -15.95 4.04
CA ARG A 170 2.09 -16.34 2.88
C ARG A 170 1.18 -15.16 2.57
N ARG A 171 1.16 -14.70 1.32
CA ARG A 171 0.19 -13.70 0.86
C ARG A 171 -1.20 -14.26 1.12
N GLU A 172 -1.77 -13.93 2.28
CA GLU A 172 -3.14 -14.29 2.61
C GLU A 172 -4.00 -13.61 1.54
N ASN A 173 -4.77 -14.40 0.79
CA ASN A 173 -5.72 -13.80 -0.14
C ASN A 173 -6.86 -13.18 0.70
N LEU A 174 -7.49 -12.13 0.18
CA LEU A 174 -8.52 -11.38 0.92
C LEU A 174 -9.62 -12.30 1.48
N TYR A 175 -10.02 -13.31 0.71
CA TYR A 175 -11.04 -14.28 1.13
C TYR A 175 -10.62 -15.09 2.36
N THR A 176 -9.41 -15.65 2.36
CA THR A 176 -8.85 -16.40 3.50
C THR A 176 -8.64 -15.51 4.72
N TRP A 177 -8.22 -14.26 4.51
CA TRP A 177 -8.09 -13.27 5.59
C TRP A 177 -9.45 -12.93 6.20
N LEU A 178 -10.48 -12.71 5.37
CA LEU A 178 -11.83 -12.42 5.84
C LEU A 178 -12.40 -13.57 6.67
N ILE A 179 -12.34 -14.80 6.17
CA ILE A 179 -12.83 -15.98 6.93
C ILE A 179 -12.08 -16.14 8.25
N LYS A 180 -10.76 -15.92 8.24
CA LYS A 180 -9.93 -16.02 9.45
C LYS A 180 -10.30 -14.95 10.49
N ASN A 181 -10.60 -13.74 10.06
CA ASN A 181 -10.83 -12.59 10.95
C ASN A 181 -12.30 -12.32 11.25
N MET A 182 -13.26 -12.87 10.49
CA MET A 182 -14.68 -12.56 10.66
C MET A 182 -15.19 -12.91 12.05
N GLY A 183 -14.86 -14.10 12.57
CA GLY A 183 -15.34 -14.54 13.89
C GLY A 183 -14.76 -13.69 15.02
N GLU A 184 -13.49 -13.28 14.90
CA GLU A 184 -12.86 -12.38 15.87
C GLU A 184 -13.45 -10.96 15.78
N ALA A 185 -13.77 -10.49 14.57
CA ALA A 185 -14.43 -9.20 14.38
C ALA A 185 -15.84 -9.19 14.97
N GLU A 186 -16.63 -10.23 14.74
CA GLU A 186 -17.97 -10.41 15.34
C GLU A 186 -17.89 -10.49 16.86
N ARG A 187 -16.95 -11.25 17.40
CA ARG A 187 -16.72 -11.34 18.85
C ARG A 187 -16.38 -9.96 19.43
N ARG A 188 -15.48 -9.20 18.80
CA ARG A 188 -15.14 -7.83 19.23
C ARG A 188 -16.33 -6.88 19.13
N LEU A 189 -17.12 -7.00 18.08
CA LEU A 189 -18.34 -6.21 17.90
C LEU A 189 -19.32 -6.49 19.04
N ALA A 190 -19.59 -7.76 19.33
CA ALA A 190 -20.47 -8.18 20.44
C ALA A 190 -19.95 -7.69 21.81
N VAL A 191 -18.66 -7.81 22.07
CA VAL A 191 -18.04 -7.31 23.33
C VAL A 191 -18.14 -5.79 23.44
N SER A 192 -18.03 -5.07 22.33
CA SER A 192 -18.12 -3.60 22.31
C SER A 192 -19.55 -3.05 22.31
N GLU A 193 -20.55 -3.90 22.10
CA GLU A 193 -21.96 -3.51 22.01
C GLU A 193 -22.50 -2.76 23.24
N PRO A 194 -22.27 -3.19 24.50
CA PRO A 194 -22.74 -2.43 25.66
C PRO A 194 -22.12 -1.02 25.72
N ILE A 195 -20.84 -0.88 25.37
CA ILE A 195 -20.16 0.42 25.35
C ILE A 195 -20.78 1.33 24.28
N ARG A 196 -21.13 0.79 23.11
CA ARG A 196 -21.81 1.54 22.04
C ARG A 196 -23.20 1.99 22.46
N GLN A 197 -23.97 1.11 23.10
CA GLN A 197 -25.30 1.45 23.62
C GLN A 197 -25.22 2.53 24.69
N ASP A 198 -24.24 2.45 25.60
CA ASP A 198 -23.96 3.49 26.58
C ASP A 198 -23.64 4.83 25.93
N ILE A 199 -22.80 4.85 24.88
CA ILE A 199 -22.48 6.09 24.15
C ILE A 199 -23.74 6.70 23.54
N VAL A 200 -24.60 5.88 22.91
CA VAL A 200 -25.86 6.37 22.32
C VAL A 200 -26.78 6.93 23.41
N ARG A 201 -26.90 6.23 24.54
CA ARG A 201 -27.70 6.68 25.69
C ARG A 201 -27.19 7.99 26.27
N LEU A 202 -25.88 8.08 26.55
CA LEU A 202 -25.24 9.28 27.11
C LEU A 202 -25.34 10.46 26.15
N ARG A 203 -25.18 10.22 24.84
CA ARG A 203 -25.33 11.24 23.82
C ARG A 203 -26.74 11.84 23.85
N SER A 204 -27.79 11.01 23.77
CA SER A 204 -29.16 11.49 23.76
C SER A 204 -29.47 12.24 25.06
N TRP A 205 -29.11 11.65 26.20
CA TRP A 205 -29.30 12.28 27.50
C TRP A 205 -28.59 13.64 27.61
N LEU A 206 -27.34 13.77 27.16
CA LEU A 206 -26.60 15.06 27.19
C LEU A 206 -27.22 16.11 26.27
N ILE A 207 -27.70 15.71 25.09
CA ILE A 207 -28.37 16.62 24.16
C ILE A 207 -29.64 17.19 24.81
N ASP A 208 -30.43 16.33 25.46
CA ASP A 208 -31.68 16.73 26.11
C ASP A 208 -31.41 17.56 27.39
N GLU A 209 -30.48 17.13 28.24
CA GLU A 209 -30.17 17.77 29.52
C GLU A 209 -29.55 19.16 29.36
N LEU A 210 -28.69 19.34 28.35
CA LEU A 210 -27.98 20.59 28.09
C LEU A 210 -28.61 21.42 26.96
N ASN A 211 -29.69 20.92 26.34
CA ASN A 211 -30.31 21.53 25.15
C ASN A 211 -29.28 21.87 24.06
N LEU A 212 -28.41 20.92 23.73
CA LEU A 212 -27.38 21.10 22.69
C LEU A 212 -28.02 21.06 21.31
N THR A 213 -27.52 21.88 20.39
CA THR A 213 -27.96 21.81 18.97
C THR A 213 -27.39 20.57 18.29
N LYS A 214 -26.15 20.20 18.60
CA LYS A 214 -25.48 19.02 18.02
C LYS A 214 -24.32 18.55 18.88
N LEU A 215 -24.27 17.25 19.16
CA LEU A 215 -23.09 16.59 19.71
C LEU A 215 -22.41 15.77 18.60
N SER A 216 -21.10 15.97 18.41
CA SER A 216 -20.32 15.26 17.39
C SER A 216 -18.91 14.91 17.88
N TRP A 217 -18.20 14.06 17.15
CA TRP A 217 -16.84 13.64 17.51
C TRP A 217 -16.02 13.32 16.27
N GLN A 218 -14.70 13.39 16.40
CA GLN A 218 -13.72 13.11 15.35
C GLN A 218 -13.72 11.61 14.98
N ARG A 219 -13.58 11.33 13.68
CA ARG A 219 -13.41 9.95 13.17
C ARG A 219 -12.08 9.39 13.68
N GLY A 220 -12.12 8.20 14.29
CA GLY A 220 -10.94 7.54 14.85
C GLY A 220 -10.85 7.59 16.38
N LEU A 221 -11.74 8.32 17.05
CA LEU A 221 -11.85 8.28 18.51
C LEU A 221 -12.34 6.89 18.95
N GLY A 222 -11.56 6.20 19.79
CA GLY A 222 -11.94 4.88 20.31
C GLY A 222 -13.24 4.94 21.11
N THR A 223 -14.07 3.90 21.04
CA THR A 223 -15.39 3.87 21.71
C THR A 223 -15.29 4.01 23.23
N THR A 224 -14.26 3.42 23.85
CA THR A 224 -13.99 3.56 25.28
C THR A 224 -13.59 4.99 25.65
N HIS A 225 -12.74 5.62 24.85
CA HIS A 225 -12.29 6.99 25.07
C HIS A 225 -13.46 7.97 24.92
N LEU A 226 -14.27 7.83 23.86
CA LEU A 226 -15.47 8.64 23.66
C LEU A 226 -16.45 8.51 24.85
N ARG A 227 -16.69 7.28 25.34
CA ARG A 227 -17.53 7.07 26.54
C ARG A 227 -16.97 7.85 27.73
N GLY A 228 -15.66 7.79 27.96
CA GLY A 228 -14.98 8.56 29.00
C GLY A 228 -15.18 10.06 28.86
N CYS A 229 -15.05 10.61 27.63
CA CYS A 229 -15.30 12.03 27.36
C CYS A 229 -16.74 12.44 27.70
N LEU A 230 -17.74 11.64 27.28
CA LEU A 230 -19.14 11.91 27.58
C LEU A 230 -19.42 11.87 29.08
N GLN A 231 -18.88 10.87 29.80
CA GLN A 231 -19.02 10.78 31.25
C GLN A 231 -18.31 11.94 31.97
N GLY A 232 -17.15 12.37 31.47
CA GLY A 232 -16.44 13.53 31.96
C GLY A 232 -17.27 14.80 31.81
N LEU A 233 -17.91 15.00 30.65
CA LEU A 233 -18.84 16.10 30.44
C LEU A 233 -20.04 16.01 31.39
N THR A 234 -20.65 14.84 31.55
CA THR A 234 -21.74 14.62 32.51
C THR A 234 -21.33 15.01 33.95
N ALA A 235 -20.15 14.57 34.39
CA ALA A 235 -19.64 14.91 35.72
C ALA A 235 -19.40 16.42 35.86
N LEU A 236 -18.80 17.03 34.83
CA LEU A 236 -18.51 18.45 34.79
C LEU A 236 -19.79 19.30 34.90
N THR A 237 -20.84 18.95 34.13
CA THR A 237 -22.12 19.68 34.17
C THR A 237 -22.91 19.44 35.45
N THR A 238 -22.68 18.30 36.13
CA THR A 238 -23.32 18.01 37.42
C THR A 238 -22.72 18.87 38.54
N HIS A 239 -21.40 19.11 38.50
CA HIS A 239 -20.71 19.87 39.53
C HIS A 239 -20.68 21.38 39.27
N HIS A 240 -20.77 21.82 38.02
CA HIS A 240 -20.63 23.22 37.63
C HIS A 240 -21.79 23.69 36.74
N GLN A 241 -22.81 24.28 37.37
CA GLN A 241 -24.00 24.77 36.68
C GLN A 241 -23.70 25.89 35.67
N GLU A 242 -22.66 26.69 35.89
CA GLU A 242 -22.20 27.76 34.97
C GLU A 242 -21.89 27.20 33.57
N ILE A 243 -21.32 26.00 33.50
CA ILE A 243 -20.95 25.36 32.24
C ILE A 243 -22.20 24.94 31.46
N LYS A 244 -23.28 24.57 32.16
CA LYS A 244 -24.56 24.23 31.53
C LYS A 244 -25.16 25.45 30.82
N GLU A 245 -25.10 26.63 31.42
CA GLU A 245 -25.56 27.88 30.79
C GLU A 245 -24.72 28.26 29.56
N ILE A 246 -23.39 28.05 29.65
CA ILE A 246 -22.48 28.33 28.54
C ILE A 246 -22.75 27.42 27.34
N LEU A 247 -23.06 26.13 27.58
CA LEU A 247 -23.25 25.13 26.54
C LEU A 247 -24.67 25.14 25.93
N GLN A 248 -25.63 25.78 26.59
CA GLN A 248 -27.02 25.78 26.17
C GLN A 248 -27.18 26.37 24.76
N GLY A 249 -27.84 25.63 23.86
CA GLY A 249 -28.07 26.07 22.48
C GLY A 249 -26.84 26.04 21.56
N ARG A 250 -25.72 25.44 22.00
CA ARG A 250 -24.48 25.34 21.20
C ARG A 250 -24.21 23.91 20.74
N ALA A 251 -23.34 23.76 19.74
CA ALA A 251 -22.82 22.46 19.34
C ALA A 251 -21.51 22.14 20.06
N VAL A 252 -21.31 20.87 20.39
CA VAL A 252 -20.10 20.35 21.04
C VAL A 252 -19.45 19.28 20.16
N HIS A 253 -18.15 19.41 19.94
CA HIS A 253 -17.34 18.49 19.16
C HIS A 253 -16.18 17.91 19.99
N PHE A 254 -16.16 16.60 20.14
CA PHE A 254 -15.02 15.90 20.76
C PHE A 254 -13.94 15.60 19.71
N GLY A 255 -12.83 16.34 19.76
CA GLY A 255 -11.66 16.15 18.90
C GLY A 255 -10.34 16.05 19.68
N SER A 256 -9.24 15.92 18.96
CA SER A 256 -7.89 15.93 19.54
C SER A 256 -7.42 17.31 19.99
N GLU A 257 -8.05 18.37 19.48
CA GLU A 257 -7.71 19.77 19.75
C GLU A 257 -8.88 20.49 20.41
N THR A 258 -8.58 21.49 21.24
CA THR A 258 -9.57 22.34 21.92
C THR A 258 -9.68 23.68 21.20
N GLY A 259 -10.90 24.14 20.96
CA GLY A 259 -11.12 25.45 20.34
C GLY A 259 -12.58 25.87 20.38
N VAL A 260 -12.87 27.06 19.88
CA VAL A 260 -14.24 27.57 19.73
C VAL A 260 -14.40 28.09 18.30
N SER A 261 -15.47 27.68 17.61
CA SER A 261 -15.78 28.14 16.26
C SER A 261 -16.25 29.60 16.27
N LEU A 262 -16.23 30.23 15.09
CA LEU A 262 -16.77 31.59 14.91
C LEU A 262 -18.26 31.69 15.25
N GLU A 263 -19.03 30.60 15.13
CA GLU A 263 -20.44 30.54 15.56
C GLU A 263 -20.60 30.25 17.07
N GLY A 264 -19.50 30.14 17.80
CA GLY A 264 -19.50 29.86 19.24
C GLY A 264 -19.61 28.37 19.60
N ASN A 265 -19.49 27.47 18.64
CA ASN A 265 -19.48 26.02 18.90
C ASN A 265 -18.16 25.59 19.54
N MET A 266 -18.20 24.60 20.42
CA MET A 266 -17.05 24.14 21.21
C MET A 266 -16.57 22.76 20.76
#